data_AF-A0A8I6SLS2-F1
#
_entry.id   AF-A0A8I6SLS2-F1
#
_cell.length_a   1.000
_cell.length_b   1.000
_cell.length_c   1.000
_cell.angle_alpha   90.00
_cell.angle_beta   90.00
_cell.angle_gamma   90.00
#
_symmetry.space_group_name_H-M   'P 1'
#
loop_
_entity.id
_entity.type
_entity.pdbx_description
1 polymer ?
#
loop_
_entity_poly.entity_id
_entity_poly.type
_entity_poly.pdbx_seq_one_letter_code
_entity_poly.pdbx_strand_id
1 'polypeptide(L)'
;MCSVLPFEFSEKVSVVPLSDEMWPQGDQMYNVPCVAAGWGRHEMGGKLATHLQKLDVTARHGEDGCVCDLPFQNKRLVCISGKAGKGLCAGDSGSVLVCNKKAVGVAHIIYLEEACNPFRIRMPKLSCKQSLSAFMYICPFLDWIRKHVPDVPGTPISCNGCKISSSLVKVVVLNILLKFQAINIYLS
;
A
#
# COMPACT_ATOMS: atom_id res chain seq x y z
N MET A 1 32.98 -7.66 -16.67
CA MET A 1 32.36 -7.06 -15.47
C MET A 1 32.19 -5.58 -15.74
N CYS A 2 30.96 -5.08 -15.77
CA CYS A 2 30.72 -3.63 -15.85
C CYS A 2 30.87 -3.06 -14.45
N SER A 3 31.91 -2.24 -14.23
CA SER A 3 32.01 -1.44 -13.01
C SER A 3 31.11 -0.22 -13.16
N VAL A 4 30.11 -0.08 -12.30
CA VAL A 4 29.27 1.12 -12.22
C VAL A 4 29.97 2.10 -11.29
N LEU A 5 30.19 3.34 -11.75
CA LEU A 5 30.71 4.39 -10.88
C LEU A 5 29.68 4.73 -9.80
N PRO A 6 30.10 5.01 -8.56
CA PRO A 6 29.18 5.48 -7.52
C PRO A 6 28.44 6.72 -7.98
N PHE A 7 27.15 6.80 -7.64
CA PHE A 7 26.35 7.98 -7.92
C PHE A 7 26.78 9.16 -7.02
N GLU A 8 26.99 10.34 -7.59
CA GLU A 8 27.34 11.54 -6.84
C GLU A 8 26.09 12.32 -6.42
N PHE A 9 25.90 12.48 -5.11
CA PHE A 9 24.81 13.29 -4.56
C PHE A 9 25.11 14.79 -4.67
N SER A 10 24.06 15.60 -4.67
CA SER A 10 24.14 17.07 -4.75
C SER A 10 23.03 17.71 -3.93
N GLU A 11 23.01 19.04 -3.89
CA GLU A 11 21.89 19.79 -3.27
C GLU A 11 20.52 19.45 -3.86
N LYS A 12 20.46 18.96 -5.12
CA LYS A 12 19.23 18.61 -5.83
C LYS A 12 18.92 17.12 -5.84
N VAL A 13 19.89 16.27 -5.47
CA VAL A 13 19.74 14.81 -5.49
C VAL A 13 20.23 14.22 -4.20
N SER A 14 19.31 13.62 -3.44
CA SER A 14 19.57 13.00 -2.15
C SER A 14 18.75 11.72 -1.99
N VAL A 15 19.14 10.90 -1.02
CA VAL A 15 18.41 9.68 -0.65
C VAL A 15 17.23 10.06 0.24
N VAL A 16 16.05 9.49 -0.06
CA VAL A 16 14.91 9.50 0.86
C VAL A 16 15.02 8.30 1.80
N PRO A 17 15.04 8.50 3.13
CA PRO A 17 15.04 7.38 4.07
C PRO A 17 13.74 6.57 3.97
N LEU A 18 13.82 5.25 4.14
CA LEU A 18 12.64 4.39 4.20
C LEU A 18 12.02 4.46 5.60
N SER A 19 10.69 4.39 5.69
CA SER A 19 9.99 4.40 6.98
C SER A 19 10.02 3.04 7.66
N ASP A 20 10.52 3.03 8.88
CA ASP A 20 10.49 1.95 9.87
C ASP A 20 9.56 2.28 11.06
N GLU A 21 8.78 3.34 10.94
CA GLU A 21 7.83 3.75 11.96
C GLU A 21 6.56 2.90 11.88
N MET A 22 5.98 2.59 13.04
CA MET A 22 4.67 1.96 13.10
C MET A 22 3.64 2.88 12.43
N TRP A 23 2.87 2.33 11.50
CA TRP A 23 1.75 3.07 10.92
C TRP A 23 0.78 3.50 12.04
N PRO A 24 0.22 4.73 12.00
CA PRO A 24 -0.73 5.19 13.01
C PRO A 24 -1.87 4.19 13.24
N GLN A 25 -2.38 4.13 14.46
CA GLN A 25 -3.43 3.19 14.87
C GLN A 25 -4.77 3.92 15.11
N GLY A 26 -5.86 3.16 15.23
CA GLY A 26 -7.20 3.72 15.34
C GLY A 26 -7.56 4.61 14.16
N ASP A 27 -8.39 5.63 14.36
CA ASP A 27 -8.88 6.50 13.28
C ASP A 27 -7.76 7.25 12.53
N GLN A 28 -6.61 7.45 13.17
CA GLN A 28 -5.46 8.12 12.56
C GLN A 28 -4.86 7.31 11.40
N MET A 29 -5.06 5.99 11.37
CA MET A 29 -4.53 5.13 10.29
C MET A 29 -5.10 5.48 8.91
N TYR A 30 -6.25 6.16 8.89
CA TYR A 30 -6.96 6.58 7.69
C TYR A 30 -6.76 8.06 7.35
N ASN A 31 -5.89 8.77 8.09
CA ASN A 31 -5.65 10.19 7.93
C ASN A 31 -4.18 10.58 8.13
N VAL A 32 -3.28 10.01 7.33
CA VAL A 32 -1.83 10.28 7.40
C VAL A 32 -1.42 11.29 6.32
N PRO A 33 -0.91 12.49 6.67
CA PRO A 33 -0.47 13.48 5.69
C PRO A 33 0.81 13.01 4.96
N CYS A 34 0.77 13.04 3.64
CA CYS A 34 1.86 12.59 2.79
C CYS A 34 1.99 13.46 1.53
N VAL A 35 3.08 13.25 0.80
CA VAL A 35 3.37 13.86 -0.49
C VAL A 35 3.57 12.76 -1.52
N ALA A 36 2.88 12.88 -2.64
CA ALA A 36 3.17 12.10 -3.85
C ALA A 36 3.74 13.05 -4.92
N ALA A 37 4.66 12.55 -5.74
CA ALA A 37 5.22 13.34 -6.83
C ALA A 37 5.53 12.46 -8.06
N GLY A 38 5.31 13.00 -9.26
CA GLY A 38 5.48 12.25 -10.51
C GLY A 38 5.27 13.09 -11.77
N TRP A 39 5.49 12.47 -12.92
CA TRP A 39 5.31 13.04 -14.27
C TRP A 39 4.16 12.37 -15.04
N GLY A 40 3.31 11.62 -14.35
CA GLY A 40 2.15 10.97 -14.95
C GLY A 40 1.21 11.95 -15.63
N ARG A 41 0.27 11.39 -16.38
CA ARG A 41 -0.72 12.17 -17.11
C ARG A 41 -1.67 12.86 -16.12
N HIS A 42 -2.23 14.01 -16.49
CA HIS A 42 -3.30 14.63 -15.69
C HIS A 42 -4.66 13.91 -15.85
N GLU A 43 -4.81 13.14 -16.93
CA GLU A 43 -6.01 12.37 -17.24
C GLU A 43 -5.70 11.20 -18.16
N MET A 44 -6.58 10.19 -18.16
CA MET A 44 -6.44 9.01 -19.00
C MET A 44 -6.45 9.39 -20.48
N GLY A 45 -5.42 8.96 -21.22
CA GLY A 45 -5.24 9.27 -22.64
C GLY A 45 -4.70 10.68 -22.94
N GLY A 46 -4.58 11.56 -21.94
CA GLY A 46 -3.95 12.89 -22.07
C GLY A 46 -2.43 12.80 -22.18
N LYS A 47 -1.70 13.91 -22.33
CA LYS A 47 -0.21 13.88 -22.41
C LYS A 47 0.44 13.69 -21.02
N LEU A 48 1.67 13.18 -20.99
CA LEU A 48 2.49 13.18 -19.76
C LEU A 48 2.77 14.62 -19.34
N ALA A 49 2.93 14.84 -18.02
CA ALA A 49 3.32 16.14 -17.51
C ALA A 49 4.75 16.46 -17.95
N THR A 50 5.00 17.71 -18.37
CA THR A 50 6.34 18.18 -18.74
C THR A 50 7.15 18.67 -17.53
N HIS A 51 6.47 18.93 -16.42
CA HIS A 51 7.05 19.37 -15.15
C HIS A 51 6.66 18.37 -14.06
N LEU A 52 7.52 18.23 -13.04
CA LEU A 52 7.22 17.40 -11.88
C LEU A 52 5.95 17.93 -11.20
N GLN A 53 4.97 17.06 -11.03
CA GLN A 53 3.78 17.36 -10.24
C GLN A 53 4.03 16.92 -8.80
N LYS A 54 3.54 17.71 -7.85
CA LYS A 54 3.57 17.40 -6.41
C LYS A 54 2.16 17.52 -5.87
N LEU A 55 1.73 16.51 -5.12
CA LEU A 55 0.42 16.46 -4.48
C LEU A 55 0.58 16.26 -2.98
N ASP A 56 0.01 17.18 -2.20
CA ASP A 56 -0.26 16.94 -0.78
C ASP A 56 -1.54 16.09 -0.66
N VAL A 57 -1.41 14.92 -0.05
CA VAL A 57 -2.42 13.86 -0.04
C VAL A 57 -2.60 13.29 1.37
N THR A 58 -3.75 12.67 1.59
CA THR A 58 -4.03 11.91 2.81
C THR A 58 -3.98 10.43 2.50
N ALA A 59 -3.03 9.74 3.13
CA ALA A 59 -2.84 8.30 3.03
C ALA A 59 -3.62 7.54 4.08
N ARG A 60 -3.98 6.31 3.72
CA ARG A 60 -4.81 5.38 4.46
C ARG A 60 -4.21 4.00 4.37
N HIS A 61 -4.21 3.27 5.48
CA HIS A 61 -3.79 1.88 5.56
C HIS A 61 -4.63 1.19 6.64
N GLY A 62 -4.64 -0.15 6.64
CA GLY A 62 -5.48 -0.94 7.54
C GLY A 62 -6.63 -1.62 6.80
N GLU A 63 -7.49 -2.30 7.54
CA GLU A 63 -8.55 -3.17 6.99
C GLU A 63 -9.45 -2.45 5.98
N ASP A 64 -9.77 -1.17 6.22
CA ASP A 64 -10.59 -0.33 5.34
C ASP A 64 -9.78 0.77 4.63
N GLY A 65 -8.45 0.61 4.58
CA GLY A 65 -7.55 1.61 3.98
C GLY A 65 -7.80 1.79 2.48
N CYS A 66 -8.14 0.70 1.79
CA CYS A 66 -8.47 0.69 0.37
C CYS A 66 -9.84 0.04 0.18
N VAL A 67 -10.85 0.84 -0.19
CA VAL A 67 -12.28 0.45 -0.27
C VAL A 67 -12.56 -0.66 -1.30
N CYS A 68 -11.62 -0.93 -2.19
CA CYS A 68 -11.78 -1.83 -3.35
C CYS A 68 -11.13 -3.19 -3.19
N ASP A 69 -10.41 -3.41 -2.10
CA ASP A 69 -9.52 -4.56 -1.92
C ASP A 69 -9.95 -5.37 -0.71
N LEU A 70 -9.62 -6.66 -0.73
CA LEU A 70 -9.90 -7.55 0.39
C LEU A 70 -9.04 -7.16 1.60
N PRO A 71 -9.51 -7.34 2.84
CA PRO A 71 -8.76 -6.96 4.05
C PRO A 71 -7.30 -7.46 4.10
N PHE A 72 -7.01 -8.64 3.54
CA PHE A 72 -5.65 -9.17 3.49
C PHE A 72 -4.75 -8.46 2.47
N GLN A 73 -5.31 -7.93 1.38
CA GLN A 73 -4.59 -7.14 0.39
C GLN A 73 -4.26 -5.76 0.95
N ASN A 74 -5.20 -5.18 1.72
CA ASN A 74 -5.02 -3.87 2.35
C ASN A 74 -3.83 -3.81 3.32
N LYS A 75 -3.47 -4.94 3.94
CA LYS A 75 -2.25 -5.05 4.76
C LYS A 75 -0.94 -4.84 3.98
N ARG A 76 -0.98 -4.90 2.65
CA ARG A 76 0.19 -4.71 1.76
C ARG A 76 0.11 -3.41 0.97
N LEU A 77 -0.92 -2.61 1.18
CA LEU A 77 -1.20 -1.43 0.39
C LEU A 77 -1.34 -0.19 1.27
N VAL A 78 -0.90 0.95 0.76
CA VAL A 78 -1.27 2.27 1.27
C VAL A 78 -2.07 2.95 0.17
N CYS A 79 -3.24 3.49 0.50
CA CYS A 79 -4.10 4.13 -0.48
C CYS A 79 -4.29 5.61 -0.19
N ILE A 80 -4.46 6.40 -1.25
CA ILE A 80 -4.93 7.79 -1.18
C ILE A 80 -6.24 7.87 -1.96
N SER A 81 -7.21 8.61 -1.43
CA SER A 81 -8.47 8.83 -2.15
C SER A 81 -8.26 9.82 -3.29
N GLY A 82 -8.90 9.54 -4.43
CA GLY A 82 -8.92 10.40 -5.61
C GLY A 82 -9.74 11.68 -5.44
N LYS A 83 -10.37 11.89 -4.27
CA LYS A 83 -11.21 13.06 -4.00
C LYS A 83 -10.42 14.36 -4.25
N ALA A 84 -11.12 15.34 -4.79
CA ALA A 84 -10.54 16.60 -5.29
C ALA A 84 -9.56 16.45 -6.47
N GLY A 85 -9.59 15.32 -7.20
CA GLY A 85 -8.78 15.14 -8.41
C GLY A 85 -7.30 14.90 -8.16
N LYS A 86 -6.93 14.55 -6.91
CA LYS A 86 -5.55 14.23 -6.53
C LYS A 86 -5.35 12.72 -6.53
N GLY A 87 -4.40 12.22 -7.29
CA GLY A 87 -4.11 10.79 -7.34
C GLY A 87 -3.02 10.48 -8.35
N LEU A 88 -2.72 9.19 -8.47
CA LEU A 88 -1.87 8.65 -9.52
C LEU A 88 -2.63 8.66 -10.85
N CYS A 89 -1.85 8.63 -11.93
CA CYS A 89 -2.36 8.34 -13.25
C CYS A 89 -1.32 7.53 -14.04
N ALA A 90 -1.66 7.18 -15.28
CA ALA A 90 -0.73 6.47 -16.15
C ALA A 90 0.60 7.26 -16.30
N GLY A 91 1.71 6.61 -15.98
CA GLY A 91 3.05 7.20 -15.96
C GLY A 91 3.63 7.44 -14.56
N ASP A 92 2.81 7.38 -13.50
CA ASP A 92 3.30 7.54 -12.12
C ASP A 92 3.78 6.24 -11.45
N SER A 93 3.61 5.08 -12.10
CA SER A 93 4.01 3.78 -11.56
C SER A 93 5.50 3.77 -11.16
N GLY A 94 5.79 3.25 -9.97
CA GLY A 94 7.15 3.25 -9.40
C GLY A 94 7.56 4.54 -8.68
N SER A 95 6.76 5.62 -8.75
CA SER A 95 6.99 6.83 -7.94
C SER A 95 6.79 6.54 -6.44
N VAL A 96 7.29 7.44 -5.59
CA VAL A 96 7.30 7.24 -4.15
C VAL A 96 6.24 8.07 -3.44
N LEU A 97 5.57 7.46 -2.46
CA LEU A 97 4.76 8.15 -1.47
C LEU A 97 5.61 8.44 -0.23
N VAL A 98 5.71 9.72 0.14
CA VAL A 98 6.53 10.17 1.27
C VAL A 98 5.65 10.72 2.38
N CYS A 99 5.76 10.15 3.57
CA CYS A 99 5.06 10.63 4.77
C CYS A 99 6.10 10.91 5.84
N ASN A 100 5.96 12.02 6.58
CA ASN A 100 6.95 12.43 7.59
C ASN A 100 8.41 12.41 7.07
N LYS A 101 8.62 12.87 5.83
CA LYS A 101 9.92 12.88 5.13
C LYS A 101 10.55 11.49 4.88
N LYS A 102 9.84 10.40 5.14
CA LYS A 102 10.27 9.03 4.86
C LYS A 102 9.41 8.38 3.77
N ALA A 103 10.02 7.56 2.94
CA ALA A 103 9.30 6.80 1.92
C ALA A 103 8.48 5.68 2.58
N VAL A 104 7.18 5.64 2.30
CA VAL A 104 6.26 4.62 2.85
C VAL A 104 5.71 3.67 1.79
N GLY A 105 5.63 4.12 0.54
CA GLY A 105 4.95 3.37 -0.51
C GLY A 105 5.51 3.59 -1.90
N VAL A 106 5.33 2.60 -2.77
CA VAL A 106 5.68 2.66 -4.20
C VAL A 106 4.41 2.61 -5.04
N ALA A 107 4.22 3.58 -5.93
CA ALA A 107 3.03 3.72 -6.75
C ALA A 107 2.79 2.46 -7.60
N HIS A 108 1.59 1.89 -7.49
CA HIS A 108 1.25 0.61 -8.08
C HIS A 108 0.13 0.74 -9.11
N ILE A 109 -1.10 0.99 -8.66
CA ILE A 109 -2.30 0.92 -9.50
C ILE A 109 -3.36 1.93 -9.05
N ILE A 110 -4.29 2.27 -9.95
CA ILE A 110 -5.49 3.03 -9.62
C ILE A 110 -6.72 2.12 -9.68
N TYR A 111 -7.63 2.28 -8.73
CA TYR A 111 -8.94 1.64 -8.71
C TYR A 111 -10.02 2.69 -8.89
N LEU A 112 -11.08 2.35 -9.61
CA LEU A 112 -12.25 3.21 -9.72
C LEU A 112 -13.13 2.95 -8.51
N GLU A 113 -13.28 3.93 -7.61
CA GLU A 113 -14.04 3.76 -6.36
C GLU A 113 -15.46 3.21 -6.66
N GLU A 114 -16.08 3.70 -7.71
CA GLU A 114 -17.41 3.26 -8.13
C GLU A 114 -17.47 1.85 -8.74
N ALA A 115 -16.34 1.29 -9.20
CA ALA A 115 -16.28 -0.09 -9.71
C ALA A 115 -16.22 -1.12 -8.57
N CYS A 116 -16.05 -0.64 -7.33
CA CYS A 116 -15.94 -1.49 -6.14
C CYS A 116 -17.31 -1.84 -5.55
N ASN A 117 -18.40 -1.31 -6.14
CA ASN A 117 -19.76 -1.71 -5.82
C ASN A 117 -20.14 -2.99 -6.58
N PRO A 118 -20.38 -4.14 -5.91
CA PRO A 118 -20.67 -5.41 -6.56
C PRO A 118 -22.02 -5.42 -7.31
N PHE A 119 -22.90 -4.46 -7.05
CA PHE A 119 -24.22 -4.36 -7.69
C PHE A 119 -24.21 -3.51 -8.97
N ARG A 120 -23.05 -3.07 -9.46
CA ARG A 120 -22.98 -2.18 -10.61
C ARG A 120 -23.06 -2.95 -11.94
N ILE A 121 -24.04 -2.58 -12.77
CA ILE A 121 -24.33 -3.23 -14.06
C ILE A 121 -23.44 -2.71 -15.20
N ARG A 122 -22.95 -1.46 -15.09
CA ARG A 122 -22.12 -0.81 -16.13
C ARG A 122 -20.78 -0.39 -15.55
N MET A 123 -19.70 -0.84 -16.19
CA MET A 123 -18.35 -0.44 -15.80
C MET A 123 -18.11 1.05 -16.12
N PRO A 124 -17.61 1.83 -15.17
CA PRO A 124 -17.26 3.23 -15.40
C PRO A 124 -16.08 3.33 -16.36
N LYS A 125 -16.01 4.45 -17.08
CA LYS A 125 -14.81 4.79 -17.85
C LYS A 125 -13.66 5.07 -16.87
N LEU A 126 -12.51 4.45 -17.11
CA LEU A 126 -11.30 4.69 -16.33
C LEU A 126 -10.91 6.18 -16.36
N SER A 127 -10.69 6.75 -15.17
CA SER A 127 -10.41 8.16 -14.94
C SER A 127 -9.48 8.29 -13.74
N CYS A 128 -8.54 9.25 -13.79
CA CYS A 128 -7.61 9.52 -12.69
C CYS A 128 -8.22 10.46 -11.62
N LYS A 129 -9.22 11.28 -11.99
CA LYS A 129 -9.77 12.35 -11.11
C LYS A 129 -10.70 11.84 -9.99
N GLN A 130 -11.12 10.58 -10.06
CA GLN A 130 -12.05 9.95 -9.11
C GLN A 130 -11.62 8.49 -8.88
N SER A 131 -10.33 8.28 -8.72
CA SER A 131 -9.74 6.95 -8.52
C SER A 131 -9.02 6.85 -7.20
N LEU A 132 -9.21 5.74 -6.50
CA LEU A 132 -8.39 5.36 -5.37
C LEU A 132 -7.02 4.97 -5.90
N SER A 133 -5.96 5.63 -5.45
CA SER A 133 -4.60 5.31 -5.88
C SER A 133 -3.93 4.45 -4.82
N ALA A 134 -3.45 3.27 -5.23
CA ALA A 134 -2.81 2.30 -4.36
C ALA A 134 -1.30 2.27 -4.58
N PHE A 135 -0.59 2.21 -3.45
CA PHE A 135 0.86 2.09 -3.36
C PHE A 135 1.18 0.78 -2.65
N MET A 136 2.21 0.07 -3.11
CA MET A 136 2.77 -1.05 -2.35
C MET A 136 3.37 -0.52 -1.06
N TYR A 137 2.96 -1.06 0.09
CA TYR A 137 3.48 -0.66 1.38
C TYR A 137 4.91 -1.21 1.57
N ILE A 138 5.88 -0.33 1.80
CA ILE A 138 7.31 -0.70 1.84
C ILE A 138 7.65 -1.48 3.11
N CYS A 139 7.01 -1.19 4.23
CA CYS A 139 7.49 -1.64 5.54
C CYS A 139 7.68 -3.16 5.67
N PRO A 140 6.78 -4.03 5.17
CA PRO A 140 6.97 -5.49 5.23
C PRO A 140 8.17 -6.03 4.42
N PHE A 141 8.80 -5.21 3.58
CA PHE A 141 9.90 -5.60 2.69
C PHE A 141 11.28 -5.12 3.15
N LEU A 142 11.36 -4.39 4.26
CA LEU A 142 12.60 -3.74 4.71
C LEU A 142 13.78 -4.72 4.87
N ASP A 143 13.57 -5.90 5.48
CA ASP A 143 14.64 -6.90 5.60
C ASP A 143 15.09 -7.47 4.25
N TRP A 144 14.20 -7.56 3.26
CA TRP A 144 14.59 -7.95 1.91
C TRP A 144 15.41 -6.85 1.24
N ILE A 145 14.99 -5.58 1.35
CA ILE A 145 15.73 -4.44 0.81
C ILE A 145 17.11 -4.34 1.47
N ARG A 146 17.20 -4.53 2.78
CA ARG A 146 18.44 -4.46 3.58
C ARG A 146 19.51 -5.46 3.12
N LYS A 147 19.12 -6.62 2.56
CA LYS A 147 20.06 -7.58 1.95
C LYS A 147 20.82 -7.00 0.77
N HIS A 148 20.28 -5.96 0.13
CA HIS A 148 20.82 -5.32 -1.06
C HIS A 148 21.28 -3.87 -0.79
N VAL A 149 20.73 -3.21 0.24
CA VAL A 149 21.04 -1.83 0.63
C VAL A 149 21.33 -1.79 2.14
N PRO A 150 22.60 -1.88 2.58
CA PRO A 150 22.96 -2.12 3.98
C PRO A 150 22.43 -1.10 5.00
N ASP A 151 22.24 0.16 4.58
CA ASP A 151 21.81 1.27 5.44
C ASP A 151 20.29 1.34 5.65
N VAL A 152 19.52 0.42 5.06
CA VAL A 152 18.08 0.33 5.24
C VAL A 152 17.75 -0.26 6.62
N PRO A 153 16.79 0.33 7.37
CA PRO A 153 16.36 -0.21 8.65
C PRO A 153 15.82 -1.65 8.52
N GLY A 154 15.88 -2.42 9.59
CA GLY A 154 15.24 -3.74 9.64
C GLY A 154 13.71 -3.64 9.69
N THR A 155 13.01 -4.72 9.37
CA THR A 155 11.54 -4.74 9.44
C THR A 155 11.07 -4.65 10.90
N PRO A 156 10.32 -3.60 11.30
CA PRO A 156 9.73 -3.52 12.63
C PRO A 156 8.68 -4.61 12.85
N ILE A 157 8.48 -5.02 14.11
CA ILE A 157 7.44 -6.00 14.46
C ILE A 157 6.04 -5.52 14.02
N SER A 158 5.79 -4.20 14.08
CA SER A 158 4.53 -3.59 13.65
C SER A 158 4.22 -3.76 12.15
N CYS A 159 5.22 -4.05 11.34
CA CYS A 159 5.06 -4.22 9.88
C CYS A 159 4.87 -5.68 9.48
N ASN A 160 5.04 -6.61 10.42
CA ASN A 160 4.59 -7.97 10.21
C ASN A 160 3.06 -7.97 10.22
N GLY A 161 2.45 -8.44 9.12
CA GLY A 161 1.02 -8.78 9.17
C GLY A 161 0.78 -9.74 10.34
N CYS A 162 -0.35 -9.61 11.03
CA CYS A 162 -0.73 -10.48 12.14
C CYS A 162 -0.55 -11.95 11.72
N LYS A 163 0.52 -12.60 12.22
CA LYS A 163 0.69 -14.04 12.08
C LYS A 163 -0.34 -14.63 13.02
N ILE A 164 -1.38 -15.27 12.49
CA ILE A 164 -2.26 -16.07 13.33
C ILE A 164 -1.33 -17.03 14.10
N SER A 165 -1.29 -16.89 15.42
CA SER A 165 -0.45 -17.73 16.25
C SER A 165 -0.75 -19.19 15.90
N SER A 166 0.29 -19.99 15.66
CA SER A 166 0.10 -21.42 15.38
C SER A 166 -0.71 -22.10 16.49
N SER A 167 -0.65 -21.59 17.72
CA SER A 167 -1.47 -22.00 18.85
C SER A 167 -2.96 -21.69 18.65
N LEU A 168 -3.31 -20.52 18.11
CA LEU A 168 -4.70 -20.16 17.79
C LEU A 168 -5.26 -21.05 16.67
N VAL A 169 -4.46 -21.36 15.64
CA VAL A 169 -4.84 -22.31 14.58
C VAL A 169 -5.11 -23.71 15.17
N LYS A 170 -4.22 -24.20 16.05
CA LYS A 170 -4.39 -25.49 16.73
C LYS A 170 -5.67 -25.52 17.58
N VAL A 171 -5.96 -24.45 18.32
CA VAL A 171 -7.18 -24.35 19.14
C VAL A 171 -8.43 -24.38 18.28
N VAL A 172 -8.46 -23.66 17.16
CA VAL A 172 -9.61 -23.66 16.24
C VAL A 172 -9.80 -25.04 15.60
N VAL A 173 -8.72 -25.66 15.11
CA VAL A 173 -8.77 -27.02 14.52
C VAL A 173 -9.21 -28.05 15.56
N LEU A 174 -8.71 -27.98 16.79
CA LEU A 174 -9.12 -28.87 17.87
C LEU A 174 -10.61 -28.70 18.21
N ASN A 175 -11.10 -27.47 18.29
CA ASN A 175 -12.52 -27.20 18.53
C ASN A 175 -13.42 -27.71 17.40
N ILE A 176 -12.96 -27.63 16.14
CA ILE A 176 -13.70 -28.19 14.99
C ILE A 176 -13.73 -29.72 15.09
N LEU A 177 -12.59 -30.37 15.34
CA LEU A 177 -12.50 -31.83 15.47
C LEU A 177 -13.37 -32.37 16.62
N LEU A 178 -13.37 -31.69 17.77
CA LEU A 178 -14.22 -32.06 18.91
C LEU A 178 -15.71 -31.93 18.57
N LYS A 179 -16.11 -30.91 17.81
CA LYS A 179 -17.50 -30.79 17.33
C LYS A 179 -17.87 -31.90 16.35
N PHE A 180 -16.98 -32.30 15.44
CA PHE A 180 -17.22 -33.43 14.53
C PHE A 180 -17.34 -34.77 15.27
N GLN A 181 -16.52 -34.99 16.29
CA GLN A 181 -16.64 -36.18 17.15
C GLN A 181 -17.96 -36.17 17.93
N ALA A 182 -18.36 -35.04 18.49
CA ALA A 182 -19.64 -34.92 19.17
C ALA A 182 -20.82 -35.22 18.23
N ILE A 183 -20.82 -34.69 17.01
CA ILE A 183 -21.88 -34.95 16.01
C ILE A 183 -21.97 -36.44 15.63
N ASN A 184 -20.84 -37.13 15.47
CA ASN A 184 -20.84 -38.56 15.16
C ASN A 184 -21.37 -39.43 16.32
N ILE A 185 -21.20 -38.99 17.57
CA ILE A 185 -21.75 -39.70 18.75
C ILE A 185 -23.27 -39.55 18.81
N TYR A 186 -23.84 -38.43 18.35
CA TYR A 186 -25.30 -38.23 18.34
C TYR A 186 -26.03 -38.89 17.15
N LEU A 187 -25.29 -39.42 16.16
CA LEU A 187 -25.83 -40.08 14.96
C LEU A 187 -25.61 -41.61 14.95
N SER A 188 -25.20 -42.19 16.08
CA SER A 188 -25.10 -43.64 16.33
C SER A 188 -26.03 -44.04 17.47
#